data_AF-K2DDI1-F1
#
_entry.id   AF-K2DDI1-F1
#
_cell.length_a   1.000
_cell.length_b   1.000
_cell.length_c   1.000
_cell.angle_alpha   90.00
_cell.angle_beta   90.00
_cell.angle_gamma   90.00
#
_symmetry.space_group_name_H-M   'P 1'
#
loop_
_entity.id
_entity.type
_entity.pdbx_description
1 polymer ?
#
loop_
_entity_poly.entity_id
_entity_poly.type
_entity_poly.pdbx_seq_one_letter_code
_entity_poly.pdbx_strand_id
1 'polypeptide(L)' 'MNLELAKKPPECLEYVLVHELTHLLEPSHNKRFVSLMDQFLPKWRSYREELNNLPLRHEDWKY' A
#
# COMPACT_ATOMS: atom_id res chain seq x y z
N MET A 1 -2.90 11.31 0.23
CA MET A 1 -3.53 10.86 -1.03
C MET A 1 -3.09 11.75 -2.20
N ASN A 2 -2.38 11.21 -3.18
CA ASN A 2 -1.73 11.95 -4.28
C ASN A 2 -2.48 11.68 -5.61
N LEU A 3 -2.80 12.72 -6.39
CA LEU A 3 -3.55 12.59 -7.67
C LEU A 3 -2.80 11.78 -8.74
N GLU A 4 -1.47 11.70 -8.64
CA GLU A 4 -0.63 10.89 -9.53
C GLU A 4 -0.84 9.37 -9.37
N LEU A 5 -1.48 8.93 -8.27
CA LEU A 5 -1.85 7.53 -8.08
C LEU A 5 -2.92 7.07 -9.07
N ALA A 6 -3.79 7.96 -9.54
CA ALA A 6 -4.87 7.64 -10.48
C ALA A 6 -4.36 7.23 -11.88
N LYS A 7 -3.07 7.46 -12.18
CA LYS A 7 -2.41 7.04 -13.42
C LYS A 7 -1.78 5.65 -13.32
N LYS A 8 -1.81 5.01 -12.14
CA LYS A 8 -1.19 3.71 -11.91
C LYS A 8 -2.11 2.56 -12.39
N PRO A 9 -1.55 1.38 -12.69
CA PRO A 9 -2.34 0.18 -12.96
C PRO A 9 -3.36 -0.10 -11.83
N PRO A 10 -4.55 -0.65 -12.13
CA PRO A 10 -5.61 -0.91 -11.16
C PRO A 10 -5.14 -1.70 -9.92
N GLU A 11 -4.18 -2.60 -10.10
CA GLU A 11 -3.61 -3.47 -9.07
C GLU A 11 -2.80 -2.65 -8.04
N CYS A 12 -2.11 -1.60 -8.50
CA CYS A 12 -1.41 -0.66 -7.62
C CYS A 12 -2.38 0.23 -6.84
N LEU A 13 -3.55 0.54 -7.42
CA LEU A 13 -4.60 1.32 -6.75
C LEU A 13 -5.23 0.51 -5.61
N GLU A 14 -5.47 -0.78 -5.82
CA GLU A 14 -6.00 -1.67 -4.77
C GLU A 14 -5.08 -1.71 -3.54
N TYR A 15 -3.76 -1.83 -3.74
CA TYR A 15 -2.78 -1.74 -2.65
C TYR A 15 -2.90 -0.44 -1.85
N VAL A 16 -2.95 0.71 -2.53
CA VAL A 16 -3.02 2.00 -1.84
C VAL A 16 -4.35 2.17 -1.11
N LEU A 17 -5.46 1.78 -1.73
CA LEU A 17 -6.76 1.85 -1.07
C LEU A 17 -6.80 0.99 0.20
N VAL A 18 -6.38 -0.27 0.11
CA VAL A 18 -6.36 -1.16 1.29
C VAL A 18 -5.39 -0.64 2.35
N HIS A 19 -4.25 -0.08 1.96
CA HIS A 19 -3.28 0.53 2.86
C HIS A 19 -3.88 1.69 3.67
N GLU A 20 -4.50 2.65 2.98
CA GLU A 20 -5.12 3.82 3.60
C GLU A 20 -6.33 3.44 4.47
N LEU A 21 -7.11 2.44 4.05
CA LEU A 21 -8.21 1.91 4.87
C LEU A 21 -7.69 1.18 6.10
N THR A 22 -6.58 0.46 5.99
CA THR A 22 -5.95 -0.23 7.13
C THR A 22 -5.45 0.78 8.17
N HIS A 23 -5.01 1.96 7.73
CA HIS A 23 -4.65 3.05 8.64
C HIS A 23 -5.79 3.55 9.54
N LEU A 24 -7.04 3.35 9.15
CA LEU A 24 -8.20 3.64 10.01
C LEU A 24 -8.30 2.67 11.20
N LEU A 25 -7.74 1.46 11.08
CA LEU A 25 -7.75 0.42 12.11
C LEU A 25 -6.44 0.39 12.92
N GLU A 26 -5.33 0.69 12.26
CA GLU A 26 -4.00 0.73 12.84
C GLU A 26 -3.17 1.86 12.18
N PRO A 27 -3.00 3.01 12.85
CA PRO A 27 -2.32 4.17 12.27
C PRO A 27 -0.82 3.97 12.01
N SER A 28 -0.18 3.03 12.71
CA SER A 28 1.26 2.77 12.58
C SER A 28 1.54 1.56 11.70
N HIS A 29 2.68 1.48 11.00
CA HIS A 29 3.04 0.32 10.18
C HIS A 29 3.58 -0.88 11.01
N ASN A 30 3.09 -1.09 12.23
CA ASN A 30 3.62 -2.12 13.13
C ASN A 30 3.19 -3.57 12.73
N LYS A 31 3.53 -4.56 13.56
CA LYS A 31 3.16 -5.98 13.30
C LYS A 31 1.65 -6.21 13.12
N ARG A 32 0.81 -5.44 13.80
CA ARG A 32 -0.65 -5.51 13.68
C ARG A 32 -1.10 -4.98 12.32
N PHE A 33 -0.52 -3.89 11.83
CA PHE A 33 -0.77 -3.40 10.48
C PHE A 33 -0.40 -4.44 9.43
N VAL A 34 0.79 -5.04 9.55
CA VAL A 34 1.22 -6.11 8.63
C VAL A 34 0.25 -7.30 8.65
N SER A 35 -0.25 -7.68 9.82
CA SER A 35 -1.22 -8.77 9.95
C SER A 35 -2.57 -8.44 9.29
N LEU A 36 -3.02 -7.18 9.40
CA LEU A 36 -4.24 -6.71 8.73
C LEU A 36 -4.07 -6.68 7.21
N MET A 37 -2.92 -6.19 6.72
CA MET A 37 -2.60 -6.22 5.28
C MET A 37 -2.52 -7.66 4.74
N ASP A 38 -1.93 -8.59 5.50
CA ASP A 38 -1.87 -10.02 5.15
C ASP A 38 -3.28 -10.64 5.06
N GLN A 39 -4.24 -10.15 5.85
CA GLN A 39 -5.63 -10.60 5.81
C GLN A 39 -6.43 -9.97 4.65
N PHE A 40 -6.32 -8.65 4.47
CA PHE A 40 -7.16 -7.92 3.50
C PHE A 40 -6.62 -7.99 2.08
N LEU A 41 -5.30 -8.10 1.90
CA LEU A 41 -4.68 -8.17 0.59
C LEU A 41 -3.44 -9.07 0.63
N PRO A 42 -3.56 -10.41 0.65
CA PRO A 42 -2.44 -11.34 0.86
C PRO A 42 -1.24 -11.16 -0.10
N LYS A 43 -1.45 -10.54 -1.27
CA LYS A 43 -0.43 -10.24 -2.29
C LYS A 43 0.14 -8.81 -2.21
N TRP A 44 -0.17 -8.05 -1.17
CA TRP A 44 0.22 -6.63 -1.03
C TRP A 44 1.72 -6.39 -1.14
N ARG A 45 2.56 -7.37 -0.78
CA ARG A 45 4.03 -7.27 -0.92
C ARG A 45 4.45 -7.19 -2.39
N SER A 46 3.83 -7.99 -3.26
CA SER A 46 4.08 -7.94 -4.71
C SER A 46 3.60 -6.63 -5.32
N TYR A 47 2.40 -6.17 -4.94
CA TYR A 47 1.89 -4.87 -5.41
C TYR A 47 2.77 -3.71 -4.93
N ARG A 48 3.29 -3.77 -3.71
CA ARG A 48 4.26 -2.79 -3.19
C ARG A 48 5.57 -2.81 -3.97
N GLU A 49 6.09 -3.98 -4.32
CA GLU A 49 7.31 -4.10 -5.13
C GLU A 49 7.09 -3.52 -6.53
N GLU A 50 5.98 -3.86 -7.19
CA GLU A 50 5.59 -3.26 -8.46
C GLU A 50 5.46 -1.73 -8.34
N LEU A 51 4.80 -1.25 -7.29
CA LEU A 51 4.61 0.17 -7.02
C LEU A 51 5.93 0.92 -6.87
N ASN A 52 6.90 0.33 -6.17
CA ASN A 52 8.23 0.90 -5.94
C ASN A 52 9.10 0.88 -7.20
N ASN A 53 8.87 -0.07 -8.11
CA ASN A 53 9.60 -0.17 -9.38
C ASN A 53 9.05 0.79 -10.46
N LEU A 54 7.86 1.37 -10.26
CA LEU A 54 7.36 2.41 -11.15
C LEU A 54 8.19 3.70 -10.97
N PRO A 55 8.49 4.44 -12.06
CA PRO A 55 9.29 5.68 -12.02
C PRO A 55 8.58 6.87 -11.32
N LEU A 56 7.58 6.60 -10.49
CA LEU A 56 6.76 7.57 -9.78
C LEU A 56 7.09 7.49 -8.29
N ARG A 57 7.67 8.57 -7.73
CA ARG A 57 8.05 8.81 -6.32
C ARG A 57 8.01 7.59 -5.39
N HIS A 58 9.20 7.18 -4.91
CA HIS A 58 9.34 6.36 -3.71
C HIS A 58 8.61 7.00 -2.53
N GLU A 59 7.59 6.33 -2.00
CA GLU A 59 7.06 6.61 -0.66
C GLU A 59 7.86 5.77 0.34
N ASP A 60 8.51 6.44 1.30
CA ASP A 60 9.29 5.79 2.36
C ASP A 60 8.32 5.18 3.39
N TRP A 61 7.91 3.94 3.15
CA TRP A 61 7.09 3.14 4.07
C TRP A 61 7.96 2.65 5.24
N LYS A 62 8.18 3.51 6.25
CA LYS A 62 8.94 3.16 7.46
C LYS A 62 8.08 2.40 8.47
N TYR A 63 8.63 1.30 8.97
CA TYR A 63 8.09 0.46 10.05
C TYR A 63 8.46 1.00 11.43
#